data_AF-A0A3S5IVD2-F1
#
_entry.id   AF-A0A3S5IVD2-F1
#
_cell.length_a   1.000
_cell.length_b   1.000
_cell.length_c   1.000
_cell.angle_alpha   90.00
_cell.angle_beta   90.00
_cell.angle_gamma   90.00
#
_symmetry.space_group_name_H-M   'P 1'
#
loop_
_entity.id
_entity.type
_entity.pdbx_description
1 polymer ?
#
loop_
_entity_poly.entity_id
_entity_poly.type
_entity_poly.pdbx_seq_one_letter_code
_entity_poly.pdbx_strand_id
1 'polypeptide(L)' 'MADKNKPETEVAQPVEKTPEQEIVELANRSSRSTIAVIDAVTQRGGFKGEELTTIGQLRDQCISLVQLYESLQQQSS' A
#
# COMPACT_ATOMS: atom_id res chain seq x y z
N MET A 1 -19.98 -13.13 49.85
CA MET A 1 -18.85 -13.81 49.19
C MET A 1 -19.41 -14.50 47.95
N ALA A 2 -18.75 -14.29 46.81
CA ALA A 2 -18.94 -14.91 45.49
C ALA A 2 -20.30 -14.73 44.80
N ASP A 3 -20.33 -13.96 43.70
CA ASP A 3 -20.16 -14.59 42.39
C ASP A 3 -19.56 -13.58 41.39
N LYS A 4 -18.95 -14.11 40.34
CA LYS A 4 -17.80 -13.57 39.65
C LYS A 4 -18.19 -12.56 38.59
N ASN A 5 -17.29 -11.60 38.46
CA ASN A 5 -17.21 -10.60 37.42
C ASN A 5 -17.45 -11.23 36.03
N LYS A 6 -18.52 -10.76 35.39
CA LYS A 6 -18.86 -10.99 33.99
C LYS A 6 -17.66 -10.53 33.14
N PRO A 7 -17.18 -11.32 32.16
CA PRO A 7 -16.16 -10.83 31.24
C PRO A 7 -16.78 -9.66 30.47
N GLU A 8 -16.28 -8.45 30.72
CA GLU A 8 -16.48 -7.32 29.84
C GLU A 8 -16.02 -7.74 28.47
N THR A 9 -16.99 -7.89 27.57
CA THR A 9 -16.77 -7.89 26.14
C THR A 9 -15.94 -6.66 25.82
N GLU A 10 -14.65 -6.87 25.58
CA GLU A 10 -13.78 -5.87 24.97
C GLU A 10 -14.34 -5.59 23.58
N VAL A 11 -15.18 -4.56 23.52
CA VAL A 11 -15.69 -4.03 22.28
C VAL A 11 -14.48 -3.43 21.58
N ALA A 12 -13.95 -4.17 20.60
CA ALA A 12 -12.97 -3.65 19.65
C ALA A 12 -13.55 -2.37 19.03
N GLN A 13 -13.10 -1.22 19.52
CA GLN A 13 -13.45 0.07 18.95
C GLN A 13 -12.92 0.08 17.51
N PRO A 14 -13.69 0.54 16.51
CA PRO A 14 -13.15 0.75 15.18
C PRO A 14 -12.07 1.83 15.31
N VAL A 15 -10.81 1.45 15.15
CA VAL A 15 -9.71 2.43 15.15
C VAL A 15 -9.89 3.28 13.90
N GLU A 16 -10.36 4.51 14.09
CA GLU A 16 -10.50 5.50 13.03
C GLU A 16 -9.10 5.71 12.40
N LYS A 17 -8.94 5.41 11.11
CA LYS A 17 -7.65 5.55 10.43
C LYS A 17 -7.30 7.02 10.38
N THR A 18 -6.06 7.37 10.70
CA THR A 18 -5.64 8.77 10.56
C THR A 18 -5.56 9.12 9.06
N PRO A 19 -5.77 10.40 8.67
CA PRO A 19 -5.65 10.82 7.27
C PRO A 19 -4.30 10.40 6.64
N GLU A 20 -3.22 10.39 7.42
CA GLU A 20 -1.90 9.95 6.97
C GLU A 20 -1.88 8.45 6.64
N GLN A 21 -2.51 7.61 7.47
CA GLN A 21 -2.63 6.17 7.22
C GLN A 21 -3.44 5.90 5.94
N GLU A 22 -4.53 6.62 5.72
CA GLU A 22 -5.33 6.49 4.50
C GLU A 22 -4.54 6.89 3.25
N ILE A 23 -3.77 7.98 3.32
CA ILE A 23 -2.89 8.42 2.22
C ILE A 23 -1.84 7.36 1.92
N VAL A 24 -1.20 6.79 2.94
CA VAL A 24 -0.13 5.81 2.80
C VAL A 24 -0.66 4.48 2.25
N GLU A 25 -1.82 4.01 2.71
CA GLU A 25 -2.51 2.84 2.16
C GLU A 25 -2.94 3.06 0.70
N LEU A 26 -3.53 4.22 0.39
CA LEU A 26 -3.94 4.58 -0.96
C LEU A 26 -2.74 4.65 -1.91
N ALA A 27 -1.64 5.28 -1.46
CA ALA A 27 -0.39 5.37 -2.20
C ALA A 27 0.12 3.97 -2.56
N ASN A 28 0.26 3.06 -1.59
CA ASN A 28 0.69 1.68 -1.85
C ASN A 28 -0.22 0.94 -2.84
N ARG A 29 -1.56 1.01 -2.66
CA ARG A 29 -2.50 0.36 -3.58
C ARG A 29 -2.42 0.94 -4.99
N SER A 30 -2.30 2.27 -5.10
CA SER A 30 -2.19 2.95 -6.39
C SER A 30 -0.87 2.62 -7.09
N SER A 31 0.26 2.61 -6.38
CA SER A 31 1.58 2.24 -6.93
C SER A 31 1.59 0.82 -7.48
N ARG A 32 1.03 -0.16 -6.76
CA ARG A 32 0.92 -1.56 -7.25
C ARG A 32 0.07 -1.65 -8.51
N SER A 33 -1.03 -0.92 -8.57
CA SER A 33 -1.91 -0.88 -9.75
C SER A 33 -1.20 -0.25 -10.95
N THR A 34 -0.48 0.85 -10.73
CA THR A 34 0.33 1.52 -11.76
C THR A 34 1.41 0.60 -12.31
N ILE A 35 2.16 -0.12 -11.45
CA ILE A 35 3.18 -1.10 -11.89
C ILE A 35 2.53 -2.16 -12.79
N ALA A 36 1.41 -2.74 -12.36
CA ALA A 36 0.73 -3.78 -13.13
C ALA A 36 0.28 -3.28 -14.52
N VAL A 37 -0.22 -2.04 -14.63
CA VAL A 37 -0.60 -1.44 -15.91
C VAL A 37 0.63 -1.20 -16.78
N ILE A 38 1.70 -0.61 -16.22
CA ILE A 38 2.94 -0.36 -16.97
C ILE A 38 3.52 -1.66 -17.51
N ASP A 39 3.58 -2.72 -16.68
CA ASP A 39 4.09 -4.03 -17.08
C ASP A 39 3.24 -4.63 -18.19
N ALA A 40 1.93 -4.60 -18.03
CA ALA A 40 0.99 -5.14 -19.01
C ALA A 40 1.06 -4.42 -20.38
N VAL A 41 1.30 -3.11 -20.40
CA VAL A 41 1.43 -2.33 -21.63
C VAL A 41 2.82 -2.50 -22.25
N THR A 42 3.87 -2.48 -21.42
CA THR A 42 5.26 -2.69 -21.86
C THR A 42 5.45 -4.06 -22.49
N GLN A 43 4.91 -5.12 -21.85
CA GLN A 43 4.98 -6.49 -22.35
C GLN A 43 4.28 -6.66 -23.71
N ARG A 44 3.27 -5.83 -24.01
CA ARG A 44 2.58 -5.79 -25.31
C ARG A 44 3.30 -4.90 -26.34
N GLY A 45 4.43 -4.30 -25.98
CA GLY A 45 5.18 -3.38 -26.85
C GLY A 45 4.50 -2.03 -27.05
N GLY A 46 3.67 -1.60 -26.09
CA GLY A 46 2.94 -0.34 -26.15
C GLY A 46 3.80 0.91 -25.96
N PHE A 47 5.03 0.76 -25.44
CA PHE A 47 6.01 1.83 -25.30
C PHE A 47 7.30 1.48 -26.06
N LYS A 48 7.93 2.47 -26.70
CA LYS A 48 9.17 2.30 -27.48
C LYS A 48 10.09 3.51 -27.32
N GLY A 49 11.38 3.30 -27.56
CA GLY A 49 12.37 4.38 -27.54
C GLY A 49 12.38 5.12 -26.20
N GLU A 50 12.31 6.45 -26.25
CA GLU A 50 12.39 7.33 -25.07
C GLU A 50 11.19 7.19 -24.11
N GLU A 51 10.01 6.82 -24.64
CA GLU A 51 8.81 6.59 -23.81
C GLU A 51 9.00 5.39 -22.90
N LEU A 52 9.71 4.35 -23.37
CA LEU A 52 10.00 3.15 -22.58
C LEU A 52 10.91 3.47 -21.39
N THR A 53 11.92 4.32 -21.60
CA THR A 53 12.81 4.77 -20.51
C THR A 53 12.04 5.59 -19.49
N THR A 54 11.20 6.51 -19.94
CA THR A 54 10.41 7.39 -19.07
C THR A 54 9.42 6.59 -18.22
N ILE A 55 8.67 5.66 -18.83
CA ILE A 55 7.71 4.84 -18.09
C ILE A 55 8.41 3.81 -17.18
N GLY A 56 9.61 3.34 -17.57
CA GLY A 56 10.46 2.51 -16.73
C GLY A 56 10.86 3.23 -15.43
N GLN A 57 11.27 4.49 -15.52
CA GLN A 57 11.58 5.29 -14.32
C GLN A 57 10.37 5.48 -13.41
N LEU A 58 9.18 5.74 -13.98
CA LEU A 58 7.94 5.84 -13.18
C LEU A 58 7.61 4.53 -12.47
N ARG A 59 7.80 3.39 -13.14
CA ARG A 59 7.63 2.07 -12.55
C ARG A 59 8.55 1.86 -11.35
N ASP A 60 9.84 2.21 -11.50
CA ASP A 60 10.83 2.05 -10.43
C ASP A 60 10.52 2.94 -9.21
N GLN A 61 9.99 4.15 -9.43
CA GLN A 61 9.49 5.02 -8.36
C GLN A 61 8.30 4.38 -7.63
N CYS A 62 7.37 3.76 -8.35
CA CYS A 62 6.24 3.04 -7.74
C CYS A 62 6.71 1.84 -6.91
N ILE A 63 7.72 1.10 -7.37
CA ILE A 63 8.32 -0.01 -6.60
C ILE A 63 8.93 0.53 -5.31
N SER A 64 9.66 1.64 -5.40
CA SER A 64 10.28 2.30 -4.23
C SER A 64 9.22 2.71 -3.20
N LEU A 65 8.09 3.29 -3.63
CA LEU A 65 6.96 3.63 -2.75
C LEU A 65 6.39 2.41 -2.03
N VAL A 66 6.25 1.28 -2.73
CA VAL A 66 5.75 0.03 -2.14
C VAL A 66 6.71 -0.50 -1.07
N GLN A 67 8.02 -0.47 -1.33
CA GLN A 67 9.04 -0.90 -0.37
C GLN A 67 9.06 -0.01 0.88
N LEU A 68 8.90 1.30 0.71
CA LEU A 68 8.79 2.24 1.83
C LEU A 68 7.53 1.97 2.66
N TYR A 69 6.39 1.71 2.02
CA TYR A 69 5.17 1.30 2.71
C TYR A 69 5.37 0.02 3.53
N GLU A 70 5.97 -1.01 2.93
CA GLU A 70 6.23 -2.29 3.62
C GLU A 70 7.18 -2.09 4.82
N SER A 71 8.17 -1.20 4.68
CA SER A 71 9.09 -0.85 5.77
C SER A 71 8.37 -0.14 6.92
N LEU A 72 7.46 0.79 6.62
CA LEU A 72 6.65 1.48 7.63
C LEU A 72 5.72 0.52 8.38
N GLN A 73 5.11 -0.43 7.67
CA GLN A 73 4.24 -1.44 8.30
C GLN A 73 5.02 -2.39 9.21
N GLN A 74 6.24 -2.78 8.81
CA GLN A 74 7.11 -3.62 9.65
C GLN A 74 7.58 -2.90 10.92
N GLN A 75 7.83 -1.60 10.86
CA GLN A 75 8.22 -0.79 12.03
C GLN A 75 7.06 -0.55 13.00
N SER A 76 5.82 -0.60 12.50
CA SER A 76 4.61 -0.34 13.27
C SER A 76 4.01 -1.62 13.90
N SER A 77 4.64 -2.78 13.67
CA SER A 77 4.20 -4.10 14.16
C SER A 77 5.05 -4.60 15.33
#